data_AF-A0A7M4D3D8-F1
#
_entry.id   AF-A0A7M4D3D8-F1
#
_cell.length_a   1.000
_cell.length_b   1.000
_cell.length_c   1.000
_cell.angle_alpha   90.00
_cell.angle_beta   90.00
_cell.angle_gamma   90.00
#
_symmetry.space_group_name_H-M   'P 1'
#
loop_
_entity.id
_entity.type
_entity.pdbx_description
1 polymer ?
#
loop_
_entity_poly.entity_id
_entity_poly.type
_entity_poly.pdbx_seq_one_letter_code
_entity_poly.pdbx_strand_id
1 'polypeptide(L)' 'MEIKVLGPGCKKCGTLAEAAKKAVEELAIDANITKVDDMVKILSYGVMSTPALVINEKVVVSGKVPSVSEIKEFIQNA' A
#
# COMPACT_ATOMS: atom_id res chain seq x y z
N MET A 1 -10.86 1.72 -6.54
CA MET A 1 -10.00 2.07 -5.38
C MET A 1 -8.55 2.09 -5.83
N GLU A 2 -7.72 3.04 -5.41
CA GLU A 2 -6.32 3.11 -5.89
C GLU A 2 -5.34 2.81 -4.77
N ILE A 3 -4.57 1.74 -4.89
CA ILE A 3 -3.60 1.31 -3.90
C ILE A 3 -2.19 1.57 -4.46
N LYS A 4 -1.46 2.50 -3.86
CA LYS A 4 -0.06 2.75 -4.22
C LYS A 4 0.87 2.17 -3.15
N VAL A 5 1.81 1.34 -3.58
CA VAL A 5 2.87 0.80 -2.73
C VAL A 5 4.12 1.65 -2.96
N LEU A 6 4.43 2.50 -1.98
CA LEU A 6 5.57 3.39 -1.96
C LEU A 6 6.79 2.68 -1.36
N GLY A 7 7.81 2.39 -2.14
CA GLY A 7 9.06 1.88 -1.60
C GLY A 7 10.09 1.44 -2.65
N PRO A 8 11.40 1.53 -2.32
CA PRO A 8 12.50 1.31 -3.26
C PRO A 8 12.76 -0.17 -3.58
N GLY A 9 11.71 -0.99 -3.75
CA GLY A 9 11.86 -2.33 -4.35
C GLY A 9 12.40 -3.43 -3.43
N CYS A 10 12.24 -3.35 -2.11
CA CYS A 10 12.56 -4.47 -1.22
C CYS A 10 11.54 -5.63 -1.32
N LYS A 11 11.94 -6.86 -0.95
CA LYS A 11 11.06 -8.06 -0.84
C LYS A 11 9.73 -7.76 -0.14
N LYS A 12 9.80 -6.96 0.92
CA LYS A 12 8.68 -6.44 1.72
C LYS A 12 7.59 -5.75 0.88
N CYS A 13 7.95 -5.00 -0.15
CA CYS A 13 7.02 -4.30 -1.04
C CYS A 13 6.26 -5.27 -1.96
N GLY A 14 6.89 -6.40 -2.33
CA GLY A 14 6.24 -7.48 -3.07
C GLY A 14 5.15 -8.14 -2.24
N THR A 15 5.50 -8.55 -1.02
CA THR A 15 4.54 -9.16 -0.08
C THR A 15 3.35 -8.26 0.20
N LEU A 16 3.58 -6.95 0.37
CA LEU A 16 2.51 -5.97 0.58
C LEU A 16 1.56 -5.88 -0.61
N ALA A 17 2.09 -5.84 -1.84
CA ALA A 17 1.28 -5.76 -3.05
C ALA A 17 0.44 -7.04 -3.26
N GLU A 18 1.02 -8.22 -3.04
CA GLU A 18 0.28 -9.49 -3.09
C GLU A 18 -0.79 -9.58 -2.00
N ALA A 19 -0.47 -9.15 -0.78
CA ALA A 19 -1.40 -9.12 0.33
C ALA A 19 -2.56 -8.15 0.08
N ALA A 20 -2.28 -6.96 -0.46
CA ALA A 20 -3.30 -6.01 -0.89
C ALA A 20 -4.17 -6.59 -2.01
N LYS A 21 -3.57 -7.25 -3.00
CA LYS A 21 -4.33 -7.90 -4.07
C LYS A 21 -5.29 -8.96 -3.53
N LYS A 22 -4.81 -9.84 -2.66
CA LYS A 22 -5.65 -10.83 -1.97
C LYS A 22 -6.76 -10.19 -1.15
N ALA A 23 -6.46 -9.15 -0.39
CA ALA A 23 -7.45 -8.44 0.42
C ALA A 23 -8.57 -7.84 -0.44
N VAL A 24 -8.21 -7.23 -1.56
CA VAL A 24 -9.12 -6.63 -2.53
C VAL A 24 -9.99 -7.69 -3.22
N GLU A 25 -9.37 -8.81 -3.65
CA GLU A 25 -10.09 -9.96 -4.23
C GLU A 25 -11.05 -10.61 -3.23
N GLU A 26 -10.63 -10.80 -1.97
CA GLU A 26 -11.50 -11.34 -0.91
C GLU A 26 -12.67 -10.42 -0.58
N LEU A 27 -12.45 -9.10 -0.61
CA LEU A 27 -13.49 -8.11 -0.39
C LEU A 27 -14.35 -7.84 -1.62
N ALA A 28 -14.03 -8.46 -2.77
CA ALA A 28 -14.67 -8.21 -4.07
C ALA A 28 -14.71 -6.72 -4.45
N ILE A 29 -13.67 -5.98 -4.07
CA ILE A 29 -13.51 -4.56 -4.38
C ILE A 29 -12.65 -4.44 -5.64
N ASP A 30 -12.93 -3.46 -6.49
CA ASP A 30 -12.04 -3.17 -7.62
C ASP A 30 -10.96 -2.19 -7.15
N ALA A 31 -9.73 -2.68 -6.94
CA ALA A 31 -8.59 -1.86 -6.57
C ALA A 31 -7.39 -1.99 -7.51
N ASN A 32 -6.87 -0.85 -7.95
CA ASN A 32 -5.70 -0.78 -8.82
C ASN A 32 -4.42 -0.66 -8.00
N ILE A 33 -3.53 -1.63 -8.11
CA ILE A 33 -2.28 -1.69 -7.32
C ILE A 33 -1.13 -1.16 -8.15
N THR A 34 -0.59 0.00 -7.77
CA THR A 34 0.54 0.64 -8.44
C THR A 34 1.76 0.66 -7.52
N LYS A 35 2.91 0.19 -7.98
CA LYS A 35 4.17 0.41 -7.24
C LYS A 35 4.75 1.77 -7.62
N VAL A 36 5.20 2.49 -6.61
CA VAL A 36 5.88 3.77 -6.75
C VAL A 36 7.22 3.64 -6.03
N ASP A 37 8.28 3.49 -6.80
CA ASP A 37 9.67 3.54 -6.32
C ASP A 37 10.24 4.96 -6.32
N ASP A 38 9.47 5.91 -6.83
CA ASP A 38 9.87 7.29 -7.06
C ASP A 38 10.03 8.06 -5.74
N MET A 39 11.28 8.34 -5.35
CA MET A 39 11.60 8.99 -4.07
C MET A 39 10.91 10.35 -3.93
N VAL A 40 10.71 11.08 -5.04
CA VAL A 40 10.02 12.37 -5.07
C VAL A 40 8.55 12.21 -4.67
N LYS A 41 7.85 11.21 -5.22
CA LYS A 41 6.46 10.94 -4.84
C LYS A 41 6.36 10.54 -3.37
N ILE A 42 7.27 9.68 -2.89
CA ILE A 42 7.31 9.21 -1.50
C ILE A 42 7.43 10.41 -0.53
N LEU A 43 8.36 11.31 -0.81
CA LEU A 43 8.54 12.55 -0.03
C LEU A 43 7.33 13.47 -0.12
N SER A 44 6.70 13.58 -1.31
CA SER A 44 5.48 14.37 -1.51
C SER A 44 4.29 13.85 -0.71
N TYR A 45 4.24 12.55 -0.42
CA TYR A 45 3.26 11.94 0.49
C TYR A 45 3.63 12.07 1.97
N GLY A 46 4.74 12.73 2.31
CA GLY A 46 5.21 12.87 3.70
C GLY A 46 5.74 11.58 4.31
N VAL A 47 6.03 10.57 3.49
CA VAL A 47 6.52 9.27 3.95
C VAL A 47 8.02 9.38 4.22
N MET A 48 8.41 9.50 5.49
CA MET A 48 9.83 9.47 5.90
C MET A 48 10.40 8.04 5.97
N SER A 49 9.55 7.03 6.12
CA SER A 49 9.97 5.63 6.24
C SER A 49 9.25 4.76 5.23
N THR A 50 10.00 4.24 4.26
CA THR A 50 9.53 3.22 3.32
C THR A 50 9.76 1.82 3.89
N PRO A 51 8.89 0.83 3.62
CA PRO A 51 7.75 0.87 2.70
C PRO A 51 6.52 1.56 3.29
N ALA A 52 5.71 2.17 2.43
CA ALA A 52 4.42 2.76 2.76
C ALA A 52 3.32 2.28 1.81
N LEU A 53 2.10 2.22 2.33
CA LEU A 53 0.89 1.90 1.60
C LEU A 53 0.01 3.14 1.57
N VAL A 54 -0.45 3.47 0.37
CA VAL A 54 -1.38 4.56 0.13
C VAL A 54 -2.63 3.95 -0.48
N ILE A 55 -3.80 4.32 0.02
CA ILE A 55 -5.10 3.90 -0.50
C ILE A 55 -5.90 5.16 -0.80
N ASN A 56 -6.42 5.28 -2.02
CA ASN A 56 -7.14 6.46 -2.51
C ASN A 56 -6.37 7.77 -2.25
N GLU A 57 -5.08 7.80 -2.63
CA GLU A 57 -4.16 8.93 -2.37
C GLU A 57 -3.89 9.28 -0.89
N LYS A 58 -4.42 8.50 0.06
CA LYS A 58 -4.19 8.69 1.49
C LYS A 58 -3.19 7.67 2.03
N VAL A 59 -2.15 8.13 2.71
CA VAL A 59 -1.20 7.23 3.39
C VAL A 59 -1.91 6.55 4.54
N VAL A 60 -2.06 5.22 4.47
CA VAL A 60 -2.68 4.42 5.53
C VAL A 60 -1.64 3.82 6.46
N VAL A 61 -0.43 3.53 5.94
CA VAL A 61 0.69 3.06 6.75
C VAL A 61 2.02 3.43 6.11
N SER A 62 3.01 3.72 6.93
CA SER A 62 4.39 3.99 6.52
C SER A 62 5.38 3.39 7.51
N GLY A 63 6.51 2.88 7.02
CA GLY A 63 7.61 2.36 7.82
C GLY A 63 7.45 0.91 8.29
N LYS A 64 6.36 0.24 7.93
CA LYS A 64 6.10 -1.17 8.26
C LYS A 64 5.31 -1.89 7.17
N VAL A 65 5.39 -3.21 7.18
CA VAL A 65 4.59 -4.08 6.31
C VAL A 65 3.43 -4.62 7.15
N PRO A 66 2.19 -4.10 6.98
CA PRO A 66 1.02 -4.67 7.62
C PRO A 66 0.73 -6.09 7.12
N SER A 67 0.01 -6.86 7.93
CA SER A 67 -0.51 -8.17 7.55
C SER A 67 -1.75 -8.04 6.65
N VAL A 68 -2.13 -9.12 5.95
CA VAL A 68 -3.32 -9.14 5.07
C VAL A 68 -4.59 -8.68 5.80
N SER A 69 -4.78 -9.07 7.06
CA SER A 69 -5.93 -8.64 7.88
C SER A 69 -5.96 -7.13 8.11
N GLU A 70 -4.81 -6.53 8.46
CA GLU A 70 -4.73 -5.06 8.61
C GLU A 70 -4.97 -4.35 7.28
N ILE A 71 -4.48 -4.91 6.16
CA ILE A 71 -4.75 -4.33 4.84
C ILE A 71 -6.24 -4.36 4.51
N LYS A 72 -6.94 -5.44 4.85
CA LYS A 72 -8.41 -5.51 4.75
C LYS A 72 -9.06 -4.41 5.60
N GLU A 73 -8.63 -4.24 6.84
CA GLU A 73 -9.14 -3.16 7.71
C GLU A 73 -8.87 -1.77 7.14
N PHE A 74 -7.68 -1.52 6.58
CA PHE A 74 -7.36 -0.25 5.93
C PHE A 74 -8.23 -0.01 4.70
N ILE A 75 -8.47 -1.04 3.88
CA ILE A 75 -9.35 -0.97 2.71
C ILE A 75 -10.81 -0.69 3.13
N GLN A 76 -11.28 -1.31 4.20
CA GLN A 76 -12.64 -1.13 4.70
C GLN A 76 -12.85 0.22 5.42
N ASN A 77 -11.79 0.79 6.01
CA ASN A 77 -11.82 2.10 6.70
C ASN A 77 -11.32 3.28 5.84
N ALA A 78 -10.94 3.04 4.58
CA ALA A 78 -10.43 4.06 3.66
C ALA A 78 -11.54 4.77 2.88
#